data_AF-A0A3M9MGM6-F1
#
_entry.id   AF-A0A3M9MGM6-F1
#
_cell.length_a   1.000
_cell.length_b   1.000
_cell.length_c   1.000
_cell.angle_alpha   90.00
_cell.angle_beta   90.00
_cell.angle_gamma   90.00
#
_symmetry.space_group_name_H-M   'P 1'
#
loop_
_entity.id
_entity.type
_entity.pdbx_description
1 polymer ?
#
loop_
_entity_poly.entity_id
_entity_poly.type
_entity_poly.pdbx_seq_one_letter_code
_entity_poly.pdbx_strand_id
1 'polypeptide(L)'
;MAIINATSLISFRNQVPYTERTRFMSRKDRLFEAKQHGAVTVFLSHSHSDAEGNKEVFEGAISLLSAQGVEVYVDWLDDNMPKVTDASTATKLKEKIKSNKKFVLLASPSAISSNWVNWELGLGDAAKYLEHIALFPFVSNGGTWKDAEYLRIYPYIEKANMYLPDSAKDNYIVRFPNGTSQSLSSWLRK
;
A
#
# COMPACT_ATOMS: atom_id res chain seq x y z
N MET A 1 5.00 -14.22 -8.46
CA MET A 1 4.19 -13.10 -7.97
C MET A 1 3.33 -12.61 -9.12
N ALA A 2 2.01 -12.56 -8.96
CA ALA A 2 1.12 -11.96 -9.96
C ALA A 2 1.21 -10.43 -9.91
N ILE A 3 1.17 -9.78 -11.07
CA ILE A 3 1.31 -8.33 -11.21
C ILE A 3 -0.06 -7.74 -11.54
N ILE A 4 -0.46 -6.69 -10.82
CA ILE A 4 -1.70 -5.99 -11.09
C ILE A 4 -1.47 -4.95 -12.20
N ASN A 5 -2.30 -4.99 -13.23
CA ASN A 5 -2.24 -4.01 -14.31
C ASN A 5 -2.79 -2.65 -13.83
N ALA A 6 -2.07 -1.56 -14.16
CA ALA A 6 -2.46 -0.18 -13.87
C ALA A 6 -3.94 0.13 -14.18
N THR A 7 -4.46 -0.32 -15.34
CA THR A 7 -5.85 -0.09 -15.75
C THR A 7 -6.86 -0.66 -14.76
N SER A 8 -6.54 -1.75 -14.05
CA SER A 8 -7.43 -2.30 -13.01
C SER A 8 -7.55 -1.37 -11.80
N LEU A 9 -6.45 -0.76 -11.37
CA LEU A 9 -6.42 0.18 -10.26
C LEU A 9 -7.09 1.51 -10.63
N ILE A 10 -6.86 2.00 -11.85
CA ILE A 10 -7.54 3.19 -12.38
C ILE A 10 -9.05 2.95 -12.47
N SER A 11 -9.47 1.78 -12.94
CA SER A 11 -10.89 1.42 -13.00
C SER A 11 -11.52 1.38 -11.60
N PHE A 12 -10.81 0.82 -10.61
CA PHE A 12 -11.25 0.83 -9.22
C PHE A 12 -11.38 2.25 -8.67
N ARG A 13 -10.39 3.12 -8.92
CA ARG A 13 -10.44 4.54 -8.58
C ARG A 13 -11.68 5.21 -9.15
N ASN A 14 -12.09 4.92 -10.38
CA ASN A 14 -13.27 5.57 -10.95
C ASN A 14 -14.59 5.10 -10.32
N GLN A 15 -14.65 3.85 -9.84
CA GLN A 15 -15.83 3.29 -9.17
C GLN A 15 -15.95 3.72 -7.71
N VAL A 16 -14.81 3.75 -7.02
CA VAL A 16 -14.70 4.20 -5.63
C VAL A 16 -13.60 5.26 -5.61
N PRO A 17 -13.89 6.49 -6.07
CA PRO A 17 -12.89 7.51 -6.06
C PRO A 17 -12.49 7.76 -4.63
N TYR A 18 -11.19 8.00 -4.46
CA TYR A 18 -10.66 8.71 -3.32
C TYR A 18 -11.29 10.11 -3.36
N THR A 19 -12.57 10.18 -3.04
CA THR A 19 -13.43 11.32 -3.26
C THR A 19 -13.12 12.37 -2.22
N GLU A 20 -13.48 13.60 -2.54
CA GLU A 20 -13.17 14.80 -1.79
C GLU A 20 -13.48 14.75 -0.28
N ARG A 21 -14.30 13.82 0.23
CA ARG A 21 -14.42 13.57 1.69
C ARG A 21 -13.07 13.37 2.38
N THR A 22 -12.13 12.68 1.73
CA THR A 22 -10.77 12.48 2.25
C THR A 22 -9.88 13.71 2.09
N ARG A 23 -10.25 14.65 1.21
CA ARG A 23 -9.59 15.97 1.04
C ARG A 23 -10.14 17.03 2.01
N PHE A 24 -11.42 16.97 2.36
CA PHE A 24 -12.08 17.95 3.23
C PHE A 24 -11.83 17.69 4.72
N MET A 25 -11.65 16.43 5.13
CA MET A 25 -11.23 16.10 6.49
C MET A 25 -9.72 16.17 6.65
N SER A 26 -9.27 16.84 7.71
CA SER A 26 -7.85 16.87 8.02
C SER A 26 -7.36 15.45 8.33
N ARG A 27 -6.07 15.20 8.09
CA ARG A 27 -5.42 13.93 8.46
C ARG A 27 -5.64 13.59 9.93
N LYS A 28 -5.69 14.59 10.81
CA LYS A 28 -5.94 14.42 12.25
C LYS A 28 -7.35 13.88 12.50
N ASP A 29 -8.35 14.38 11.78
CA ASP A 29 -9.74 13.92 11.91
C ASP A 29 -9.90 12.48 11.42
N ARG A 30 -9.27 12.13 10.30
CA ARG A 30 -9.26 10.74 9.82
C ARG A 30 -8.59 9.79 10.79
N LEU A 31 -7.43 10.18 11.34
CA LEU A 31 -6.75 9.38 12.37
C LEU A 31 -7.57 9.27 13.66
N PHE A 32 -8.29 10.32 14.03
CA PHE A 32 -9.18 10.33 15.17
C PHE A 32 -10.35 9.38 14.94
N GLU A 33 -11.07 9.49 13.82
CA GLU A 33 -12.14 8.56 13.46
C GLU A 33 -11.64 7.12 13.33
N ALA A 34 -10.50 6.91 12.65
CA ALA A 34 -9.86 5.61 12.56
C ALA A 34 -9.59 5.03 13.95
N LYS A 35 -9.07 5.83 14.89
CA LYS A 35 -8.89 5.39 16.28
C LYS A 35 -10.22 5.11 16.99
N GLN A 36 -11.23 5.97 16.84
CA GLN A 36 -12.55 5.79 17.45
C GLN A 36 -13.25 4.52 16.94
N HIS A 37 -13.09 4.22 15.65
CA HIS A 37 -13.65 3.03 15.01
C HIS A 37 -12.73 1.81 15.06
N GLY A 38 -11.58 1.89 15.73
CA GLY A 38 -10.61 0.79 15.81
C GLY A 38 -10.05 0.35 14.45
N ALA A 39 -10.06 1.23 13.45
CA ALA A 39 -9.56 0.96 12.12
C ALA A 39 -8.06 0.63 12.15
N VAL A 40 -7.70 -0.40 11.39
CA VAL A 40 -6.31 -0.80 11.23
C VAL A 40 -5.56 0.25 10.41
N THR A 41 -4.34 0.57 10.81
CA THR A 41 -3.47 1.53 10.12
C THR A 41 -2.46 0.81 9.23
N VAL A 42 -2.26 1.32 8.01
CA VAL A 42 -1.35 0.75 7.00
C VAL A 42 -0.31 1.79 6.60
N PHE A 43 0.98 1.48 6.77
CA PHE A 43 2.05 2.26 6.17
C PHE A 43 2.19 1.87 4.69
N LEU A 44 1.98 2.82 3.77
CA LEU A 44 2.13 2.61 2.34
C LEU A 44 3.48 3.15 1.85
N SER A 45 4.47 2.27 1.73
CA SER A 45 5.76 2.57 1.10
C SER A 45 5.60 2.62 -0.41
N HIS A 46 6.18 3.62 -1.07
CA HIS A 46 6.05 3.83 -2.51
C HIS A 46 7.18 4.74 -3.05
N SER A 47 7.37 4.73 -4.37
CA SER A 47 8.27 5.67 -5.04
C SER A 47 7.60 7.01 -5.27
N HIS A 48 8.27 8.11 -4.93
CA HIS A 48 7.80 9.46 -5.27
C HIS A 48 7.56 9.64 -6.77
N SER A 49 8.41 9.02 -7.61
CA SER A 49 8.25 9.06 -9.07
C SER A 49 6.96 8.38 -9.55
N ASP A 50 6.47 7.35 -8.86
CA ASP A 50 5.19 6.74 -9.20
C ASP A 50 4.02 7.63 -8.83
N ALA A 51 4.15 8.35 -7.74
CA ALA A 51 3.06 9.16 -7.24
C ALA A 51 2.90 10.45 -8.07
N GLU A 52 3.96 10.89 -8.77
CA GLU A 52 3.90 11.90 -9.82
C GLU A 52 3.52 11.32 -11.20
N GLY A 53 4.29 10.34 -11.70
CA GLY A 53 4.15 9.80 -13.06
C GLY A 53 3.05 8.76 -13.27
N ASN A 54 2.57 8.13 -12.18
CA ASN A 54 1.50 7.12 -12.17
C ASN A 54 0.42 7.46 -11.13
N LYS A 55 0.14 8.76 -10.95
CA LYS A 55 -0.75 9.30 -9.91
C LYS A 55 -2.09 8.57 -9.79
N GLU A 56 -2.72 8.23 -10.91
CA GLU A 56 -4.03 7.57 -10.91
C GLU A 56 -3.97 6.13 -10.37
N VAL A 57 -2.86 5.44 -10.63
CA VAL A 57 -2.61 4.08 -10.12
C VAL A 57 -2.35 4.15 -8.62
N PHE A 58 -1.53 5.11 -8.20
CA PHE A 58 -1.25 5.37 -6.80
C PHE A 58 -2.53 5.70 -6.00
N GLU A 59 -3.34 6.64 -6.50
CA GLU A 59 -4.65 6.97 -5.92
C GLU A 59 -5.60 5.76 -5.91
N GLY A 60 -5.58 4.93 -6.96
CA GLY A 60 -6.35 3.70 -7.03
C GLY A 60 -5.93 2.66 -5.98
N ALA A 61 -4.64 2.51 -5.70
CA ALA A 61 -4.14 1.64 -4.64
C ALA A 61 -4.59 2.12 -3.25
N ILE A 62 -4.53 3.44 -2.99
CA ILE A 62 -5.05 4.02 -1.74
C ILE A 62 -6.54 3.78 -1.63
N SER A 63 -7.32 4.11 -2.66
CA SER A 63 -8.78 3.86 -2.72
C SER A 63 -9.11 2.41 -2.37
N LEU A 64 -8.38 1.47 -2.97
CA LEU A 64 -8.61 0.04 -2.77
C LEU A 64 -8.35 -0.39 -1.34
N LEU A 65 -7.24 0.05 -0.75
CA LEU A 65 -6.92 -0.24 0.64
C LEU A 65 -7.95 0.41 1.57
N SER A 66 -8.21 1.71 1.42
CA SER A 66 -9.18 2.44 2.24
C SER A 66 -10.60 1.84 2.16
N ALA A 67 -11.02 1.34 1.00
CA ALA A 67 -12.32 0.66 0.84
C ALA A 67 -12.47 -0.61 1.70
N GLN A 68 -11.37 -1.16 2.23
CA GLN A 68 -11.38 -2.30 3.16
C GLN A 68 -11.69 -1.88 4.62
N GLY A 69 -11.76 -0.57 4.89
CA GLY A 69 -11.99 0.00 6.21
C GLY A 69 -10.70 0.19 7.03
N VAL A 70 -9.59 0.47 6.36
CA VAL A 70 -8.29 0.79 6.99
C VAL A 70 -7.86 2.22 6.72
N GLU A 71 -7.07 2.79 7.61
CA GLU A 71 -6.46 4.11 7.43
C GLU A 71 -5.07 3.98 6.81
N VAL A 72 -4.89 4.58 5.64
CA VAL A 72 -3.63 4.49 4.88
C VAL A 72 -2.75 5.69 5.22
N TYR A 73 -1.60 5.40 5.84
CA TYR A 73 -0.52 6.36 6.05
C TYR A 73 0.33 6.47 4.80
N VAL A 74 0.51 7.70 4.33
CA VAL A 74 1.43 8.05 3.26
C VAL A 74 2.29 9.22 3.76
N ASP A 75 3.60 9.08 3.64
CA ASP A 75 4.61 10.01 4.16
C ASP A 75 4.53 11.42 3.55
N TRP A 76 4.42 11.53 2.23
CA TRP A 76 4.36 12.84 1.55
C TRP A 76 3.04 13.61 1.75
N LEU A 77 1.99 12.96 2.29
CA LEU A 77 0.71 13.57 2.66
C LEU A 77 0.68 13.95 4.16
N ASP A 78 1.78 13.74 4.88
CA ASP A 78 1.90 14.12 6.29
C ASP A 78 2.61 15.48 6.39
N ASP A 79 1.86 16.53 6.67
CA ASP A 79 2.37 17.90 6.82
C ASP A 79 3.49 18.03 7.88
N ASN A 80 3.63 17.04 8.77
CA ASN A 80 4.67 17.01 9.79
C ASN A 80 5.98 16.38 9.30
N MET A 81 6.02 15.88 8.07
CA MET A 81 7.23 15.32 7.45
C MET A 81 8.11 16.42 6.88
N PRO A 82 9.44 16.35 7.07
CA PRO A 82 10.35 17.31 6.45
C PRO A 82 10.22 17.25 4.92
N LYS A 83 10.23 18.41 4.27
CA LYS A 83 10.12 18.52 2.80
C LYS A 83 11.34 17.98 2.06
N VAL A 84 12.45 17.78 2.76
CA VAL A 84 13.70 17.22 2.25
C VAL A 84 13.99 15.95 3.04
N THR A 85 14.38 14.88 2.35
CA THR A 85 14.79 13.63 2.98
C THR A 85 16.11 13.82 3.72
N ASP A 86 16.01 14.10 5.02
CA ASP A 86 17.15 14.21 5.94
C ASP A 86 17.12 13.13 7.03
N ALA A 87 18.10 13.14 7.93
CA ALA A 87 18.17 12.18 9.04
C ALA A 87 16.93 12.22 9.97
N SER A 88 16.26 13.37 10.07
CA SER A 88 15.03 13.51 10.86
C SER A 88 13.85 12.81 10.17
N THR A 89 13.78 12.89 8.82
CA THR A 89 12.82 12.12 8.01
C THR A 89 12.99 10.63 8.26
N ALA A 90 14.22 10.12 8.21
CA ALA A 90 14.51 8.71 8.46
C ALA A 90 14.07 8.26 9.87
N THR A 91 14.29 9.10 10.89
CA THR A 91 13.88 8.80 12.27
C THR A 91 12.36 8.72 12.40
N LYS A 92 11.64 9.70 11.83
CA LYS A 92 10.17 9.72 11.82
C LYS A 92 9.60 8.51 11.07
N LEU A 93 10.14 8.15 9.91
CA LEU A 93 9.68 7.00 9.15
C LEU A 93 9.83 5.69 9.92
N LYS A 94 10.94 5.49 10.63
CA LYS A 94 11.10 4.31 11.52
C LYS A 94 9.97 4.21 12.54
N GLU A 95 9.58 5.32 13.15
CA GLU A 95 8.47 5.36 14.13
C GLU A 95 7.11 5.12 13.46
N LYS A 96 6.88 5.70 12.27
CA LYS A 96 5.64 5.50 11.51
C LYS A 96 5.49 4.05 11.06
N ILE A 97 6.54 3.42 10.56
CA ILE A 97 6.52 2.00 10.18
C ILE A 97 6.17 1.12 11.38
N LYS A 98 6.79 1.39 12.55
CA LYS A 98 6.50 0.62 13.78
C LYS A 98 5.07 0.82 14.28
N SER A 99 4.60 2.07 14.30
CA SER A 99 3.29 2.44 14.86
C SER A 99 2.10 2.10 13.96
N ASN A 100 2.28 2.01 12.64
CA ASN A 100 1.26 1.46 11.75
C ASN A 100 1.18 -0.05 11.92
N LYS A 101 -0.02 -0.63 11.96
CA LYS A 101 -0.19 -2.06 12.21
C LYS A 101 0.27 -2.92 11.02
N LYS A 102 0.00 -2.47 9.79
CA LYS A 102 0.41 -3.16 8.55
C LYS A 102 1.42 -2.32 7.79
N PHE A 103 2.24 -2.99 6.99
CA PHE A 103 3.13 -2.40 6.00
C PHE A 103 2.76 -2.93 4.62
N VAL A 104 2.56 -2.03 3.66
CA VAL A 104 2.34 -2.38 2.27
C VAL A 104 3.34 -1.62 1.42
N LEU A 105 4.08 -2.33 0.58
CA LEU A 105 4.93 -1.72 -0.45
C LEU A 105 4.17 -1.71 -1.76
N LEU A 106 3.85 -0.53 -2.30
CA LEU A 106 3.39 -0.41 -3.69
C LEU A 106 4.57 -0.67 -4.63
N ALA A 107 4.74 -1.92 -5.01
CA ALA A 107 5.92 -2.41 -5.69
C ALA A 107 5.80 -2.17 -7.19
N SER A 108 6.58 -1.22 -7.70
CA SER A 108 6.75 -0.92 -9.12
C SER A 108 8.22 -1.06 -9.52
N PRO A 109 8.56 -1.02 -10.83
CA PRO A 109 9.95 -0.94 -11.24
C PRO A 109 10.72 0.24 -10.63
N SER A 110 10.07 1.40 -10.44
CA SER A 110 10.71 2.58 -9.86
C SER A 110 10.93 2.41 -8.35
N ALA A 111 9.94 1.85 -7.65
CA ALA A 111 10.01 1.54 -6.22
C ALA A 111 11.13 0.53 -5.92
N ILE A 112 11.23 -0.54 -6.71
CA ILE A 112 12.26 -1.58 -6.55
C ILE A 112 13.66 -1.03 -6.82
N SER A 113 13.79 -0.06 -7.72
CA SER A 113 15.08 0.61 -8.00
C SER A 113 15.47 1.68 -6.98
N SER A 114 14.58 2.03 -6.05
CA SER A 114 14.81 3.10 -5.08
C SER A 114 15.52 2.57 -3.83
N ASN A 115 16.68 3.15 -3.53
CA ASN A 115 17.41 2.85 -2.29
C ASN A 115 16.57 3.19 -1.05
N TRP A 116 15.78 4.26 -1.11
CA TRP A 116 14.94 4.69 0.01
C TRP A 116 13.80 3.69 0.28
N VAL A 117 13.11 3.27 -0.77
CA VAL A 117 12.01 2.30 -0.66
C VAL A 117 12.53 0.93 -0.21
N ASN A 118 13.67 0.48 -0.73
CA ASN A 118 14.29 -0.77 -0.27
C ASN A 118 14.73 -0.69 1.20
N TRP A 119 15.18 0.48 1.64
CA TRP A 119 15.48 0.73 3.05
C TRP A 119 14.22 0.68 3.93
N GLU A 120 13.11 1.28 3.50
CA GLU A 120 11.81 1.18 4.18
C GLU A 120 11.31 -0.27 4.22
N LEU A 121 11.46 -1.02 3.13
CA LEU A 121 11.12 -2.44 3.08
C LEU A 121 11.90 -3.25 4.11
N GLY A 122 13.22 -3.02 4.24
CA GLY A 122 14.02 -3.69 5.27
C GLY A 122 13.60 -3.35 6.70
N LEU A 123 13.17 -2.12 6.96
CA LEU A 123 12.60 -1.74 8.25
C LEU A 123 11.23 -2.38 8.49
N GLY A 124 10.39 -2.43 7.45
CA GLY A 124 9.10 -3.09 7.47
C GLY A 124 9.24 -4.58 7.74
N ASP A 125 10.18 -5.24 7.05
CA ASP A 125 10.53 -6.65 7.24
C ASP A 125 10.88 -6.93 8.71
N ALA A 126 11.88 -6.21 9.25
CA ALA A 126 12.32 -6.39 10.63
C ALA A 126 11.21 -6.18 11.68
N ALA A 127 10.19 -5.36 11.37
CA ALA A 127 9.13 -5.01 12.32
C ALA A 127 7.81 -5.79 12.12
N LYS A 128 7.55 -6.34 10.93
CA LYS A 128 6.22 -6.80 10.50
C LYS A 128 6.22 -8.17 9.83
N TYR A 129 7.38 -8.71 9.48
CA TYR A 129 7.48 -10.01 8.84
C TYR A 129 7.00 -11.14 9.76
N LEU A 130 6.22 -12.13 9.29
CA LEU A 130 5.67 -12.31 7.94
C LEU A 130 4.22 -11.82 7.81
N GLU A 131 3.51 -11.65 8.92
CA GLU A 131 2.04 -11.57 8.93
C GLU A 131 1.48 -10.16 8.69
N HIS A 132 2.30 -9.13 8.82
CA HIS A 132 1.87 -7.73 8.78
C HIS A 132 2.55 -6.93 7.66
N ILE A 133 3.17 -7.62 6.70
CA ILE A 133 3.81 -7.04 5.52
C ILE A 133 3.26 -7.66 4.24
N ALA A 134 3.04 -6.86 3.20
CA ALA A 134 2.71 -7.37 1.86
C ALA A 134 3.23 -6.45 0.76
N LEU A 135 3.57 -7.04 -0.38
CA LEU A 135 3.84 -6.33 -1.63
C LEU A 135 2.53 -6.09 -2.37
N PHE A 136 2.35 -4.91 -2.95
CA PHE A 136 1.27 -4.57 -3.86
C PHE A 136 1.89 -4.32 -5.24
N PRO A 137 2.17 -5.38 -6.01
CA PRO A 137 2.87 -5.26 -7.28
C PRO A 137 2.00 -4.64 -8.36
N PHE A 138 2.50 -3.60 -9.01
CA PHE A 138 1.89 -3.04 -10.21
C PHE A 138 2.93 -2.71 -11.29
N VAL A 139 2.47 -2.67 -12.53
CA VAL A 139 3.25 -2.20 -13.68
C VAL A 139 2.40 -1.22 -14.47
N SER A 140 3.03 -0.10 -14.86
CA SER A 140 2.43 0.90 -15.74
C SER A 140 2.22 0.34 -17.16
N ASN A 141 1.34 0.95 -17.95
CA ASN A 141 1.08 0.48 -19.31
C ASN A 141 2.36 0.45 -20.16
N GLY A 142 2.69 -0.72 -20.71
CA GLY A 142 3.92 -0.93 -21.49
C GLY A 142 5.20 -1.12 -20.66
N GLY A 143 5.12 -1.07 -19.33
CA GLY A 143 6.23 -1.37 -18.45
C GLY A 143 6.54 -2.87 -18.39
N THR A 144 7.78 -3.19 -18.00
CA THR A 144 8.21 -4.56 -17.71
C THR A 144 8.57 -4.69 -16.24
N TRP A 145 8.21 -5.83 -15.65
CA TRP A 145 8.64 -6.15 -14.31
C TRP A 145 10.09 -6.64 -14.35
N LYS A 146 10.95 -6.04 -13.54
CA LYS A 146 12.30 -6.55 -13.34
C LYS A 146 12.23 -7.66 -12.29
N ASP A 147 12.80 -8.82 -12.61
CA ASP A 147 12.92 -9.89 -11.63
C ASP A 147 13.70 -9.40 -10.41
N ALA A 148 13.09 -9.57 -9.23
CA ALA A 148 13.65 -9.24 -7.94
C ALA A 148 13.42 -10.45 -7.04
N GLU A 149 14.34 -11.42 -7.12
CA GLU A 149 14.18 -12.74 -6.49
C GLU A 149 13.99 -12.65 -4.98
N TYR A 150 14.69 -11.72 -4.33
CA TYR A 150 14.59 -11.48 -2.90
C TYR A 150 13.18 -11.02 -2.47
N LEU A 151 12.36 -10.46 -3.38
CA LEU A 151 10.99 -10.07 -3.08
C LEU A 151 10.03 -11.26 -2.99
N ARG A 152 10.43 -12.44 -3.48
CA ARG A 152 9.58 -13.65 -3.50
C ARG A 152 9.33 -14.22 -2.09
N ILE A 153 10.08 -13.76 -1.08
CA ILE A 153 9.89 -14.17 0.32
C ILE A 153 8.74 -13.44 1.01
N TYR A 154 8.17 -12.40 0.38
CA TYR A 154 7.10 -11.61 0.99
C TYR A 154 5.72 -12.08 0.54
N PRO A 155 4.69 -11.90 1.37
CA PRO A 155 3.31 -12.01 0.92
C PRO A 155 3.03 -10.91 -0.11
N TYR A 156 2.08 -11.14 -1.01
CA TYR A 156 1.73 -10.14 -2.01
C TYR A 156 0.23 -10.09 -2.29
N ILE A 157 -0.24 -8.90 -2.63
CA ILE A 157 -1.62 -8.61 -2.99
C ILE A 157 -1.80 -8.93 -4.47
N GLU A 158 -2.79 -9.75 -4.80
CA GLU A 158 -3.19 -10.05 -6.17
C GLU A 158 -4.71 -10.01 -6.32
N LYS A 159 -5.16 -9.83 -7.55
CA LYS A 159 -6.57 -9.99 -7.89
C LYS A 159 -6.91 -11.48 -7.84
N ALA A 160 -8.01 -11.83 -7.18
CA ALA A 160 -8.51 -13.20 -7.15
C ALA A 160 -8.94 -13.63 -8.57
N ASN A 161 -8.58 -14.85 -8.97
CA ASN A 161 -8.98 -15.43 -10.26
C ASN A 161 -10.48 -15.78 -10.30
N MET A 162 -11.14 -15.93 -9.15
CA MET A 162 -12.57 -16.23 -9.06
C MET A 162 -13.33 -14.93 -8.84
N TYR A 163 -14.29 -14.63 -9.72
CA TYR A 163 -15.21 -13.51 -9.56
C TYR A 163 -15.98 -13.69 -8.24
N LEU A 164 -15.73 -12.82 -7.26
CA LEU A 164 -16.63 -12.66 -6.13
C LEU A 164 -17.69 -11.62 -6.55
N PRO A 165 -18.97 -12.03 -6.69
CA PRO A 165 -19.98 -11.24 -7.39
C PRO A 165 -20.38 -9.93 -6.68
N ASP A 166 -20.07 -9.78 -5.39
CA ASP A 166 -20.75 -8.76 -4.57
C ASP A 166 -20.00 -7.44 -4.34
N SER A 167 -18.71 -7.29 -4.68
CA SER A 167 -18.03 -5.99 -4.76
C SER A 167 -16.63 -6.06 -5.36
N ALA A 168 -16.28 -5.10 -6.23
CA ALA A 168 -14.95 -5.00 -6.85
C ALA A 168 -13.78 -4.99 -5.85
N LYS A 169 -14.02 -4.51 -4.62
CA LYS A 169 -13.04 -4.44 -3.52
C LYS A 169 -12.73 -5.80 -2.90
N ASP A 170 -13.63 -6.77 -3.01
CA ASP A 170 -13.48 -8.09 -2.39
C ASP A 170 -12.70 -9.06 -3.29
N ASN A 171 -12.45 -8.67 -4.55
CA ASN A 171 -11.69 -9.45 -5.53
C ASN A 171 -10.16 -9.39 -5.31
N TYR A 172 -9.68 -9.10 -4.11
CA TYR A 172 -8.25 -9.04 -3.79
C TYR A 172 -7.91 -9.98 -2.63
N ILE A 173 -6.80 -10.69 -2.77
CA ILE A 173 -6.28 -11.62 -1.77
C ILE A 173 -4.83 -11.29 -1.45
N VAL A 174 -4.37 -11.72 -0.28
CA VAL A 174 -2.94 -11.77 0.06
C VAL A 174 -2.48 -13.22 -0.06
N ARG A 175 -1.54 -13.47 -0.97
CA ARG A 175 -0.88 -14.77 -1.14
C ARG A 175 0.43 -14.79 -0.36
N PHE A 176 0.64 -15.82 0.45
CA PHE A 176 1.84 -16.02 1.25
C PHE A 176 2.86 -16.89 0.50
N PRO A 177 4.16 -16.79 0.85
CA PRO A 177 5.23 -17.59 0.22
C PRO A 177 5.02 -19.11 0.34
N ASN A 178 4.33 -19.57 1.38
CA ASN A 178 3.99 -20.98 1.59
C ASN A 178 2.84 -21.49 0.69
N GLY A 179 2.32 -20.65 -0.21
CA GLY A 179 1.23 -20.98 -1.13
C GLY A 179 -0.18 -20.73 -0.58
N THR A 180 -0.33 -20.47 0.72
CA THR A 180 -1.63 -20.14 1.31
C THR A 180 -2.10 -18.73 0.93
N SER A 181 -3.40 -18.46 1.07
CA SER A 181 -3.96 -17.14 0.79
C SER A 181 -5.15 -16.84 1.68
N GLN A 182 -5.43 -15.55 1.90
CA GLN A 182 -6.66 -15.08 2.54
C GLN A 182 -7.16 -13.80 1.86
N SER A 183 -8.43 -13.42 2.07
CA SER A 183 -8.95 -12.16 1.51
C SER A 183 -8.17 -10.95 2.03
N LEU A 184 -8.01 -9.93 1.19
CA LEU A 184 -7.32 -8.69 1.58
C LEU A 184 -7.99 -8.03 2.78
N SER A 185 -9.33 -8.01 2.80
CA SER A 185 -10.13 -7.52 3.93
C SER A 185 -9.79 -8.23 5.25
N SER A 186 -9.72 -9.56 5.22
CA SER A 186 -9.40 -10.37 6.41
C SER A 186 -7.96 -10.14 6.87
N TRP A 187 -7.01 -10.07 5.93
CA TRP A 187 -5.61 -9.80 6.25
C TRP A 187 -5.42 -8.41 6.87
N LEU A 188 -6.09 -7.40 6.34
CA LEU A 188 -6.00 -6.02 6.82
C LEU A 188 -6.62 -5.84 8.20
N ARG A 189 -7.67 -6.59 8.55
CA ARG A 189 -8.37 -6.45 9.85
C ARG A 189 -7.71 -7.22 11.00
N LYS A 190 -6.92 -8.25 10.70
CA LYS A 190 -6.12 -9.01 11.69
C LYS A 190 -5.03 -8.18 12.32
#